data_AF-U2EAX9-F1
#
_entry.id   AF-U2EAX9-F1
#
_cell.length_a   1.000
_cell.length_b   1.000
_cell.length_c   1.000
_cell.angle_alpha   90.00
_cell.angle_beta   90.00
_cell.angle_gamma   90.00
#
_symmetry.space_group_name_H-M   'P 1'
#
loop_
_entity.id
_entity.type
_entity.pdbx_description
1 polymer ?
#
loop_
_entity_poly.entity_id
_entity_poly.type
_entity_poly.pdbx_seq_one_letter_code
_entity_poly.pdbx_strand_id
1 'polypeptide(L)'
;MLKGIPEILSPELLKVLCEMGHSDRLVIADGNFPVESMGKNAITIRCDGHGVPEILDAILKLFPLDTYVKHPVNLMEVMPGDNVETPIWDTYKEIVSKHDERGEKAVGNIERFAFYDEAKTAYCIISTSEKALYANIMLQKGVVINND
;
A
#
# COMPACT_ATOMS: atom_id res chain seq x y z
N MET A 1 8.98 -17.59 11.45
CA MET A 1 9.11 -16.46 12.40
C MET A 1 10.56 -16.00 12.50
N LEU A 2 10.86 -14.79 12.03
CA LEU A 2 12.18 -14.17 12.08
C LEU A 2 12.19 -13.03 13.12
N LYS A 3 13.35 -12.74 13.71
CA LYS A 3 13.49 -11.63 14.67
C LYS A 3 13.40 -10.29 13.92
N GLY A 4 12.55 -9.37 14.40
CA GLY A 4 12.40 -8.03 13.83
C GLY A 4 11.54 -7.94 12.56
N ILE A 5 11.03 -9.07 12.06
CA ILE A 5 10.15 -9.12 10.89
C ILE A 5 8.70 -9.39 11.35
N PRO A 6 7.71 -8.57 10.94
CA PRO A 6 6.32 -8.82 11.28
C PRO A 6 5.82 -10.18 10.81
N GLU A 7 5.09 -10.88 11.67
CA GLU A 7 4.72 -12.29 11.47
C GLU A 7 3.72 -12.56 10.36
N ILE A 8 2.94 -11.54 10.01
CA ILE A 8 1.93 -11.59 8.96
C ILE A 8 2.53 -11.47 7.56
N LEU A 9 3.81 -11.10 7.43
CA LEU A 9 4.49 -11.05 6.14
C LEU A 9 4.90 -12.47 5.73
N SER A 10 4.23 -12.99 4.70
CA SER A 10 4.58 -14.28 4.12
C SER A 10 6.02 -14.25 3.56
N PRO A 11 6.69 -15.41 3.43
CA PRO A 11 8.03 -15.47 2.82
C PRO A 11 8.08 -14.87 1.42
N GLU A 12 7.01 -15.04 0.63
CA GLU A 12 6.90 -14.46 -0.72
C GLU A 12 6.76 -12.94 -0.68
N LEU A 13 5.92 -12.41 0.22
CA LEU A 13 5.78 -10.95 0.40
C LEU A 13 7.11 -10.33 0.85
N LEU A 14 7.82 -10.97 1.78
CA LEU A 14 9.14 -10.51 2.21
C LEU A 14 10.14 -10.47 1.04
N LYS A 15 10.18 -11.52 0.20
CA LYS A 15 11.00 -11.55 -1.02
C LYS A 15 10.66 -10.38 -1.95
N VAL A 16 9.38 -10.15 -2.21
CA VAL A 16 8.91 -9.03 -3.06
C VAL A 16 9.37 -7.69 -2.50
N LEU A 17 9.19 -7.43 -1.21
CA LEU A 17 9.63 -6.18 -0.58
C LEU A 17 11.15 -5.98 -0.72
N CYS A 18 11.95 -7.05 -0.64
CA CYS A 18 13.39 -7.01 -0.85
C CYS A 18 13.79 -6.74 -2.31
N GLU A 19 13.09 -7.35 -3.27
CA GLU A 19 13.41 -7.24 -4.71
C GLU A 19 13.02 -5.89 -5.32
N MET A 20 11.98 -5.23 -4.79
CA MET A 20 11.57 -3.91 -5.25
C MET A 20 12.71 -2.89 -5.15
N GLY A 21 12.94 -2.14 -6.22
CA GLY A 21 13.88 -1.02 -6.28
C GLY A 21 13.22 0.30 -5.88
N HIS A 22 14.00 1.39 -5.94
CA HIS A 22 13.46 2.74 -5.77
C HIS A 22 12.41 3.03 -6.86
N SER A 23 11.32 3.69 -6.48
CA SER A 23 10.16 4.05 -7.31
C SER A 23 9.26 2.88 -7.72
N ASP A 24 9.60 1.64 -7.39
CA ASP A 24 8.64 0.53 -7.53
C ASP A 24 7.43 0.78 -6.63
N ARG A 25 6.27 0.40 -7.15
CA ARG A 25 4.98 0.56 -6.46
C ARG A 25 4.39 -0.78 -6.10
N LEU A 26 3.75 -0.84 -4.94
CA LEU A 26 2.86 -1.93 -4.58
C LEU A 26 1.48 -1.38 -4.22
N VAL A 27 0.46 -2.20 -4.39
CA VAL A 27 -0.92 -1.90 -3.98
C VAL A 27 -1.32 -2.87 -2.89
N ILE A 28 -1.85 -2.35 -1.78
CA ILE A 28 -2.60 -3.15 -0.81
C ILE A 28 -4.07 -2.95 -1.14
N ALA A 29 -4.70 -4.00 -1.64
CA ALA A 29 -6.01 -3.96 -2.24
C ALA A 29 -7.08 -4.42 -1.25
N ASP A 30 -8.20 -3.71 -1.24
CA ASP A 30 -9.39 -4.10 -0.47
C ASP A 30 -10.08 -5.33 -1.08
N GLY A 31 -11.07 -5.87 -0.38
CA GLY A 31 -11.78 -7.09 -0.80
C GLY A 31 -12.62 -6.94 -2.07
N ASN A 32 -12.86 -5.71 -2.56
CA ASN A 32 -13.62 -5.43 -3.78
C ASN A 32 -12.73 -5.09 -4.98
N PHE A 33 -11.45 -4.82 -4.76
CA PHE A 33 -10.53 -4.47 -5.84
C PHE A 33 -10.29 -5.68 -6.76
N PRO A 34 -10.31 -5.50 -8.09
CA PRO A 34 -10.18 -6.60 -9.04
C PRO A 34 -8.72 -7.02 -9.23
N VAL A 35 -8.11 -7.60 -8.18
CA VAL A 35 -6.67 -7.93 -8.11
C VAL A 35 -6.23 -8.81 -9.27
N GLU A 36 -6.95 -9.88 -9.61
CA GLU A 36 -6.54 -10.82 -10.65
C GLU A 36 -6.50 -10.19 -12.06
N SER A 37 -7.36 -9.20 -12.34
CA SER A 37 -7.38 -8.54 -13.65
C SER A 37 -6.43 -7.35 -13.71
N MET A 38 -6.33 -6.56 -12.64
CA MET A 38 -5.39 -5.45 -12.55
C MET A 38 -3.94 -5.93 -12.41
N GLY A 39 -3.74 -7.02 -11.69
CA GLY A 39 -2.44 -7.64 -11.40
C GLY A 39 -1.98 -8.65 -12.44
N LYS A 40 -2.61 -8.72 -13.62
CA LYS A 40 -2.28 -9.71 -14.67
C LYS A 40 -0.79 -9.76 -15.04
N ASN A 41 -0.09 -8.62 -14.94
CA ASN A 41 1.34 -8.50 -15.22
C ASN A 41 2.17 -8.15 -13.96
N ALA A 42 1.58 -8.26 -12.77
CA ALA A 42 2.21 -7.98 -11.49
C ALA A 42 2.35 -9.28 -10.68
N ILE A 43 3.12 -9.24 -9.60
CA ILE A 43 3.08 -10.31 -8.60
C ILE A 43 1.82 -10.12 -7.75
N THR A 44 0.93 -11.10 -7.74
CA THR A 44 -0.29 -11.09 -6.93
C THR A 44 -0.10 -11.93 -5.68
N ILE A 45 -0.21 -11.34 -4.49
CA ILE A 45 -0.05 -12.05 -3.22
C ILE A 45 -1.36 -12.04 -2.46
N ARG A 46 -1.82 -13.23 -2.05
CA ARG A 46 -3.01 -13.39 -1.21
C ARG A 46 -2.63 -13.19 0.27
N CYS A 47 -3.28 -12.25 0.91
CA CYS A 47 -3.26 -12.00 2.36
C CYS A 47 -4.70 -12.07 2.90
N ASP A 48 -5.47 -13.05 2.43
CA ASP A 48 -6.80 -13.33 2.97
C ASP A 48 -6.78 -13.53 4.49
N GLY A 49 -7.83 -13.06 5.15
CA GLY A 49 -7.91 -13.05 6.62
C GLY A 49 -7.26 -11.85 7.28
N HIS A 50 -6.58 -10.99 6.51
CA HIS A 50 -6.01 -9.73 6.99
C HIS A 50 -6.76 -8.50 6.48
N GLY A 51 -6.75 -7.43 7.29
CA GLY A 51 -7.16 -6.08 6.87
C GLY A 51 -6.03 -5.30 6.20
N VAL A 52 -6.35 -4.19 5.54
CA VAL A 52 -5.31 -3.29 4.99
C VAL A 52 -4.47 -2.64 6.10
N PRO A 53 -5.03 -2.16 7.24
CA PRO A 53 -4.26 -1.45 8.26
C PRO A 53 -3.08 -2.25 8.84
N GLU A 54 -3.27 -3.51 9.19
CA GLU A 54 -2.20 -4.35 9.75
C GLU A 54 -1.13 -4.71 8.71
N ILE A 55 -1.51 -4.95 7.45
CA ILE A 55 -0.58 -5.18 6.35
C ILE A 55 0.23 -3.91 6.07
N LEU A 56 -0.40 -2.73 6.08
CA LEU A 56 0.27 -1.44 5.94
C LEU A 56 1.30 -1.23 7.05
N ASP A 57 0.93 -1.39 8.32
CA ASP A 57 1.87 -1.22 9.44
C ASP A 57 3.02 -2.22 9.38
N ALA A 58 2.76 -3.46 8.96
CA ALA A 58 3.79 -4.48 8.79
C ALA A 58 4.76 -4.15 7.65
N ILE A 59 4.26 -3.68 6.50
CA ILE A 59 5.09 -3.30 5.36
C ILE A 59 5.97 -2.09 5.71
N LEU A 60 5.39 -1.04 6.31
CA LEU A 60 6.12 0.21 6.60
C LEU A 60 7.25 0.05 7.63
N LYS A 61 7.26 -1.02 8.43
CA LYS A 61 8.42 -1.37 9.30
C LYS A 61 9.68 -1.71 8.50
N LEU A 62 9.55 -2.14 7.24
CA LEU A 62 10.65 -2.61 6.41
C LEU A 62 10.80 -1.84 5.09
N PHE A 63 9.76 -1.10 4.70
CA PHE A 63 9.63 -0.49 3.39
C PHE A 63 9.76 1.04 3.49
N PRO A 64 10.89 1.63 3.06
CA PRO A 64 11.04 3.09 3.07
C PRO A 64 10.08 3.70 2.04
N LEU A 65 9.38 4.77 2.42
CA LEU A 65 8.55 5.54 1.51
C LEU A 65 9.39 6.53 0.71
N ASP A 66 9.00 6.78 -0.53
CA ASP A 66 9.74 7.64 -1.44
C ASP A 66 9.74 9.12 -0.98
N THR A 67 10.94 9.66 -0.76
CA THR A 67 11.17 11.05 -0.34
C THR A 67 11.35 12.02 -1.51
N TYR A 68 11.50 11.51 -2.73
CA TYR A 68 11.62 12.32 -3.96
C TYR A 68 10.26 12.73 -4.54
N VAL A 69 9.17 12.18 -4.00
CA VAL A 69 7.80 12.55 -4.36
C VAL A 69 7.07 13.14 -3.17
N LYS A 70 6.10 14.02 -3.47
CA LYS A 70 5.30 14.68 -2.45
C LYS A 70 4.40 13.68 -1.70
N HIS A 71 3.78 12.76 -2.44
CA HIS A 71 2.81 11.80 -1.93
C HIS A 71 3.22 10.37 -2.34
N PRO A 72 4.11 9.69 -1.59
CA PRO A 72 4.49 8.30 -1.86
C PRO A 72 3.40 7.30 -1.47
N VAL A 73 2.39 7.75 -0.73
CA VAL A 73 1.22 6.96 -0.35
C VAL A 73 0.01 7.57 -1.06
N ASN A 74 -0.73 6.77 -1.82
CA ASN A 74 -1.89 7.28 -2.55
C ASN A 74 -3.13 6.42 -2.29
N LEU A 75 -4.25 7.09 -2.04
CA LEU A 75 -5.57 6.50 -1.89
C LEU A 75 -6.41 6.75 -3.14
N MET A 76 -7.36 5.86 -3.40
CA MET A 76 -8.32 6.07 -4.49
C MET A 76 -9.37 7.11 -4.07
N GLU A 77 -9.58 8.15 -4.87
CA GLU A 77 -10.61 9.16 -4.60
C GLU A 77 -12.02 8.56 -4.54
N VAL A 78 -12.85 9.13 -3.66
CA VAL A 78 -14.29 8.88 -3.66
C VAL A 78 -14.88 9.45 -4.94
N MET A 79 -15.71 8.65 -5.62
CA MET A 79 -16.34 9.08 -6.87
C MET A 79 -17.24 10.30 -6.63
N PRO A 80 -17.26 11.29 -7.55
CA PRO A 80 -18.20 12.40 -7.47
C PRO A 80 -19.65 11.89 -7.33
N GLY A 81 -20.34 12.33 -6.27
CA GLY A 81 -21.72 11.95 -5.96
C GLY A 81 -21.87 10.73 -5.04
N ASP A 82 -20.78 10.07 -4.67
CA ASP A 82 -20.78 9.07 -3.60
C ASP A 82 -20.63 9.77 -2.24
N ASN A 83 -21.52 9.44 -1.30
CA ASN A 83 -21.57 10.04 0.04
C ASN A 83 -21.00 9.11 1.12
N VAL A 84 -20.29 8.06 0.72
CA VAL A 84 -19.69 7.13 1.67
C VAL A 84 -18.63 7.81 2.53
N GLU A 85 -18.62 7.48 3.81
CA GLU A 85 -17.56 7.88 4.73
C GLU A 85 -16.35 6.94 4.58
N THR A 86 -15.15 7.49 4.67
CA THR A 86 -13.89 6.74 4.55
C THR A 86 -13.05 6.83 5.84
N PRO A 87 -13.56 6.38 7.01
CA PRO A 87 -12.85 6.49 8.28
C PRO A 87 -11.51 5.75 8.29
N ILE A 88 -11.37 4.72 7.44
CA ILE A 88 -10.13 3.95 7.31
C ILE A 88 -8.95 4.81 6.79
N TRP A 89 -9.23 5.92 6.10
CA TRP A 89 -8.19 6.84 5.63
C TRP A 89 -7.46 7.51 6.79
N ASP A 90 -8.17 7.82 7.87
CA ASP A 90 -7.54 8.41 9.06
C ASP A 90 -6.68 7.37 9.78
N THR A 91 -7.11 6.11 9.82
CA THR A 91 -6.27 4.98 10.28
C THR A 91 -4.98 4.87 9.46
N TYR A 92 -5.05 5.01 8.13
CA TYR A 92 -3.84 4.98 7.30
C TYR A 92 -2.91 6.15 7.58
N LYS A 93 -3.43 7.38 7.72
CA LYS A 93 -2.62 8.56 8.07
C LYS A 93 -1.94 8.38 9.42
N GLU A 94 -2.63 7.82 10.41
CA GLU A 94 -2.05 7.50 11.72
C GLU A 94 -0.94 6.46 11.62
N ILE A 95 -1.12 5.42 10.81
CA ILE A 95 -0.09 4.40 10.59
C ILE A 95 1.12 5.01 9.87
N VAL A 96 0.90 5.76 8.79
CA VAL A 96 1.98 6.43 8.04
C VAL A 96 2.77 7.38 8.94
N SER A 97 2.09 8.11 9.83
CA SER A 97 2.74 9.04 10.78
C SER A 97 3.66 8.35 11.80
N LYS A 98 3.56 7.03 12.00
CA LYS A 98 4.49 6.26 12.85
C LYS A 98 5.80 5.94 12.14
N HIS A 99 5.80 5.93 10.80
CA HIS A 99 6.91 5.44 9.98
C HIS A 99 7.51 6.51 9.04
N ASP A 100 6.81 7.62 8.83
CA ASP A 100 7.27 8.74 8.00
C ASP A 100 6.94 10.08 8.69
N GLU A 101 7.96 10.93 8.88
CA GLU A 101 7.83 12.22 9.57
C GLU A 101 6.88 13.19 8.86
N ARG A 102 6.63 13.00 7.55
CA ARG A 102 5.64 13.80 6.82
C ARG A 102 4.21 13.47 7.25
N GLY A 103 3.99 12.29 7.83
CA GLY A 103 2.69 11.82 8.30
C GLY A 103 1.60 11.92 7.24
N GLU A 104 0.47 12.53 7.59
CA GLU A 104 -0.64 12.75 6.66
C GLU A 104 -0.23 13.48 5.36
N LYS A 105 0.83 14.30 5.39
CA LYS A 105 1.27 15.06 4.20
C LYS A 105 1.90 14.16 3.13
N ALA A 106 2.35 12.97 3.50
CA ALA A 106 2.81 11.95 2.56
C ALA A 106 1.65 11.19 1.88
N VAL A 107 0.42 11.37 2.35
CA VAL A 107 -0.77 10.73 1.78
C VAL A 107 -1.41 11.66 0.76
N GLY A 108 -1.59 11.17 -0.46
CA GLY A 108 -2.30 11.82 -1.56
C GLY A 108 -3.51 11.01 -1.98
N ASN A 109 -4.23 11.54 -2.97
CA ASN A 109 -5.38 10.91 -3.59
C ASN A 109 -5.19 10.90 -5.11
N ILE A 110 -5.65 9.82 -5.74
CA ILE A 110 -5.65 9.65 -7.19
C ILE A 110 -7.08 9.34 -7.63
N GLU A 111 -7.52 9.99 -8.70
CA GLU A 111 -8.80 9.70 -9.36
C GLU A 111 -8.92 8.19 -9.67
N ARG A 112 -10.12 7.62 -9.54
CA ARG A 112 -10.35 6.18 -9.61
C ARG A 112 -9.76 5.49 -10.84
N PHE A 113 -9.95 6.02 -12.05
CA PHE A 113 -9.43 5.41 -13.25
C PHE A 113 -7.91 5.56 -13.37
N ALA A 114 -7.38 6.72 -12.99
CA ALA A 114 -5.94 6.92 -12.89
C ALA A 114 -5.29 5.93 -11.88
N PHE A 115 -5.95 5.67 -10.75
CA PHE A 115 -5.48 4.67 -9.78
C PHE A 115 -5.42 3.27 -10.40
N TYR A 116 -6.43 2.86 -11.18
CA TYR A 116 -6.40 1.57 -11.88
C TYR A 116 -5.28 1.50 -12.91
N ASP A 117 -5.04 2.57 -13.66
CA ASP A 117 -3.97 2.60 -14.65
C ASP A 117 -2.58 2.52 -14.00
N GLU A 118 -2.39 3.17 -12.86
CA GLU A 118 -1.17 3.02 -12.07
C GLU A 118 -1.04 1.62 -11.47
N ALA A 119 -2.11 1.06 -10.91
CA ALA A 119 -2.10 -0.27 -10.30
C ALA A 119 -1.69 -1.37 -11.29
N LYS A 120 -2.08 -1.27 -12.57
CA LYS A 120 -1.65 -2.22 -13.63
C LYS A 120 -0.14 -2.24 -13.86
N THR A 121 0.55 -1.19 -13.44
CA THR A 121 2.01 -1.02 -13.58
C THR A 121 2.75 -1.23 -12.26
N ALA A 122 2.04 -1.60 -11.19
CA ALA A 122 2.66 -1.92 -9.91
C ALA A 122 3.47 -3.22 -10.01
N TYR A 123 4.55 -3.30 -9.22
CA TYR A 123 5.37 -4.50 -9.11
C TYR A 123 4.59 -5.63 -8.42
N CYS A 124 3.80 -5.27 -7.41
CA CYS A 124 3.02 -6.21 -6.61
C CYS A 124 1.62 -5.65 -6.29
N ILE A 125 0.62 -6.53 -6.29
CA ILE A 125 -0.72 -6.24 -5.75
C ILE A 125 -1.07 -7.29 -4.70
N ILE A 126 -1.34 -6.83 -3.49
CA ILE A 126 -1.65 -7.66 -2.33
C ILE A 126 -3.17 -7.69 -2.15
N SER A 127 -3.78 -8.85 -2.21
CA SER A 127 -5.21 -9.04 -1.98
C SER A 127 -5.49 -9.28 -0.50
N THR A 128 -6.22 -8.37 0.15
CA THR A 128 -6.65 -8.53 1.55
C THR A 128 -8.12 -8.94 1.65
N SER A 129 -8.63 -9.12 2.87
CA SER A 129 -10.06 -9.29 3.15
C SER A 129 -10.70 -8.01 3.72
N GLU A 130 -10.08 -6.84 3.52
CA GLU A 130 -10.59 -5.55 3.99
C GLU A 130 -11.97 -5.26 3.38
N LYS A 131 -12.90 -4.87 4.25
CA LYS A 131 -14.31 -4.66 3.88
C LYS A 131 -14.66 -3.19 3.75
N ALA A 132 -13.84 -2.30 4.30
CA ALA A 132 -14.03 -0.86 4.15
C ALA A 132 -14.00 -0.46 2.68
N LEU A 133 -14.85 0.49 2.31
CA LEU A 133 -14.91 1.02 0.96
C LEU A 133 -13.78 2.05 0.75
N TYR A 134 -13.27 2.13 -0.47
CA TYR A 134 -12.15 3.00 -0.83
C TYR A 134 -10.90 2.74 0.05
N ALA A 135 -10.66 1.48 0.39
CA ALA A 135 -9.57 1.07 1.27
C ALA A 135 -8.29 0.67 0.50
N ASN A 136 -8.28 0.83 -0.82
CA ASN A 136 -7.10 0.62 -1.64
C ASN A 136 -6.03 1.67 -1.33
N ILE A 137 -4.81 1.22 -1.10
CA ILE A 137 -3.66 2.08 -0.82
C ILE A 137 -2.47 1.64 -1.67
N MET A 138 -1.84 2.61 -2.33
CA MET A 138 -0.64 2.40 -3.14
C MET A 138 0.56 3.01 -2.42
N LEU A 139 1.67 2.26 -2.36
CA LEU A 139 2.93 2.68 -1.75
C LEU A 139 4.02 2.72 -2.81
N GLN A 140 4.82 3.80 -2.82
CA GLN A 140 6.00 3.94 -3.67
C GLN A 140 7.28 3.81 -2.82
N LYS A 141 8.19 2.92 -3.25
CA LYS A 141 9.42 2.63 -2.52
C LYS A 141 10.45 3.75 -2.64
N GLY A 142 10.95 4.19 -1.50
CA GLY A 142 12.05 5.13 -1.40
C GLY A 142 13.42 4.49 -1.52
N VAL A 143 14.43 5.30 -1.23
CA VAL A 143 15.84 4.89 -1.21
C VAL A 143 16.19 4.42 0.19
N VAL A 144 16.92 3.30 0.28
CA VAL A 144 17.60 2.92 1.52
C VAL A 144 18.93 3.66 1.56
N ILE A 145 19.03 4.68 2.41
CA ILE A 145 20.29 5.31 2.77
C ILE A 145 20.79 4.64 4.04
N ASN A 146 22.05 4.17 4.04
CA ASN A 146 22.65 3.68 5.26
C ASN A 146 22.79 4.86 6.22
N ASN A 147 21.93 4.90 7.23
CA ASN A 147 22.20 5.66 8.44
C ASN A 147 22.87 4.64 9.38
N ASP A 148 24.15 4.86 9.68
CA ASP A 148 24.90 4.07 10.66
C ASP A 148 24.16 3.99 12.01
#